data_AF-A0A2T2VJI9-F1
#
_entry.id   AF-A0A2T2VJI9-F1
#
_cell.length_a   1.000
_cell.length_b   1.000
_cell.length_c   1.000
_cell.angle_alpha   90.00
_cell.angle_beta   90.00
_cell.angle_gamma   90.00
#
_symmetry.space_group_name_H-M   'P 1'
#
loop_
_entity.id
_entity.type
_entity.pdbx_description
1 polymer ?
#
loop_
_entity_poly.entity_id
_entity_poly.type
_entity_poly.pdbx_seq_one_letter_code
_entity_poly.pdbx_strand_id
1 'polypeptide(L)'
;MGNLEYLRDVASTNDRVLNIGSKYGDNMATINANTIATDIAFEPTNTGGTEYAYADGTRLPFKSNTLDYVYCNHVLEHIEQKSALVKETSRVLRMHHILF
;
A
#
# COMPACT_ATOMS: atom_id res chain seq x y z
N MET A 1 -10.81 -3.91 -15.48
CA MET A 1 -9.52 -3.37 -15.02
C MET A 1 -9.39 -3.66 -13.55
N GLY A 2 -8.35 -4.39 -13.15
CA GLY A 2 -8.03 -4.60 -11.74
C GLY A 2 -7.44 -3.32 -11.12
N ASN A 3 -7.56 -3.15 -9.81
CA ASN A 3 -7.04 -1.99 -9.08
C ASN A 3 -5.52 -1.78 -9.28
N LEU A 4 -4.77 -2.87 -9.46
CA LEU A 4 -3.33 -2.81 -9.78
C LEU A 4 -3.05 -2.30 -11.20
N GLU A 5 -3.90 -2.65 -12.19
CA GLU A 5 -3.77 -2.15 -13.56
C GLU A 5 -4.01 -0.64 -13.61
N TYR A 6 -5.01 -0.15 -12.86
CA TYR A 6 -5.25 1.28 -12.73
C TYR A 6 -4.01 2.00 -12.20
N LEU A 7 -3.37 1.49 -11.14
CA LEU A 7 -2.15 2.09 -10.58
C LEU A 7 -0.98 2.10 -11.57
N ARG A 8 -0.84 1.08 -12.42
CA ARG A 8 0.18 1.07 -13.48
C ARG A 8 -0.04 2.18 -14.52
N ASP A 9 -1.30 2.51 -14.78
CA ASP A 9 -1.65 3.49 -15.81
C ASP A 9 -1.59 4.94 -15.28
N VAL A 10 -1.83 5.15 -13.98
CA VAL A 10 -1.93 6.52 -13.41
C VAL A 10 -0.75 6.94 -12.56
N ALA A 11 -0.03 6.01 -11.93
CA ALA A 11 1.09 6.34 -11.05
C ALA A 11 2.37 6.58 -11.87
N SER A 12 3.22 7.46 -11.34
CA SER A 12 4.48 7.87 -11.93
C SER A 12 5.66 7.69 -10.96
N THR A 13 6.87 7.79 -11.50
CA THR A 13 8.12 7.62 -10.71
C THR A 13 8.29 8.61 -9.56
N ASN A 14 7.50 9.69 -9.53
CA ASN A 14 7.48 10.65 -8.42
C ASN A 14 6.50 10.27 -7.32
N ASP A 15 5.54 9.39 -7.62
CA ASP A 15 4.51 8.99 -6.68
C ASP A 15 5.01 7.91 -5.72
N ARG A 16 4.47 7.92 -4.52
CA ARG A 16 4.69 6.89 -3.50
C ARG A 16 3.42 6.06 -3.31
N VAL A 17 3.52 4.77 -3.60
CA VAL A 17 2.39 3.83 -3.60
C VAL A 17 2.59 2.80 -2.49
N LEU A 18 1.72 2.80 -1.49
CA LEU A 18 1.71 1.80 -0.43
C LEU A 18 0.70 0.69 -0.73
N ASN A 19 1.11 -0.56 -0.57
CA ASN A 19 0.22 -1.71 -0.53
C ASN A 19 0.16 -2.28 0.89
N ILE A 20 -1.04 -2.32 1.47
CA ILE A 20 -1.30 -2.88 2.80
C ILE A 20 -1.69 -4.36 2.67
N GLY A 21 -1.07 -5.21 3.51
CA GLY A 21 -1.30 -6.65 3.56
C GLY A 21 -0.60 -7.43 2.45
N SER A 22 0.59 -6.98 2.06
CA SER A 22 1.33 -7.55 0.93
C SER A 22 2.38 -8.58 1.39
N LYS A 23 1.94 -9.59 2.14
CA LYS A 23 2.76 -10.68 2.71
C LYS A 23 3.84 -11.23 1.78
N TYR A 24 3.48 -11.49 0.52
CA TYR A 24 4.38 -12.09 -0.48
C TYR A 24 5.06 -11.06 -1.41
N GLY A 25 4.76 -9.77 -1.22
CA GLY A 25 5.32 -8.64 -1.97
C GLY A 25 4.59 -8.23 -3.24
N ASP A 26 3.52 -8.95 -3.64
CA ASP A 26 2.68 -8.74 -4.84
C ASP A 26 3.43 -8.31 -6.12
N ASN A 27 2.69 -8.02 -7.19
CA ASN A 27 3.29 -7.51 -8.44
C ASN A 27 3.59 -5.99 -8.36
N MET A 28 3.87 -5.44 -7.17
CA MET A 28 4.07 -4.01 -6.97
C MET A 28 5.25 -3.46 -7.78
N ALA A 29 6.30 -4.26 -7.97
CA ALA A 29 7.47 -3.93 -8.79
C ALA A 29 7.15 -3.59 -10.27
N THR A 30 5.94 -3.90 -10.73
CA THR A 30 5.49 -3.58 -12.09
C THR A 30 4.84 -2.20 -12.22
N ILE A 31 4.62 -1.50 -11.10
CA ILE A 31 4.13 -0.12 -11.08
C ILE A 31 5.32 0.81 -11.29
N ASN A 32 5.20 1.75 -12.21
CA ASN A 32 6.24 2.74 -12.49
C ASN A 32 6.26 3.86 -11.42
N ALA A 33 6.42 3.50 -10.15
CA ALA A 33 6.38 4.40 -8.99
C ALA A 33 7.30 3.92 -7.86
N ASN A 34 7.46 4.72 -6.81
CA ASN A 34 8.15 4.29 -5.59
C ASN A 34 7.20 3.43 -4.76
N THR A 35 7.29 2.11 -4.91
CA THR A 35 6.37 1.18 -4.27
C THR A 35 6.86 0.72 -2.90
N ILE A 36 5.91 0.62 -1.97
CA ILE A 36 6.13 0.16 -0.61
C ILE A 36 5.11 -0.94 -0.32
N ALA A 37 5.55 -2.09 0.15
CA ALA A 37 4.73 -3.17 0.66
C ALA A 37 4.75 -3.15 2.19
N THR A 38 3.58 -3.27 2.84
CA THR A 38 3.46 -3.43 4.29
C THR A 38 2.67 -4.67 4.65
N ASP A 39 3.13 -5.38 5.68
CA ASP A 39 2.43 -6.51 6.28
C ASP A 39 2.93 -6.72 7.73
N ILE A 40 2.12 -7.38 8.55
CA ILE A 40 2.50 -7.85 9.89
C ILE A 40 3.32 -9.15 9.83
N ALA A 41 3.42 -9.78 8.67
CA ALA A 41 4.31 -10.89 8.41
C ALA A 41 4.73 -10.89 6.94
N PHE A 42 6.02 -11.07 6.67
CA PHE A 42 6.52 -11.14 5.30
C PHE A 42 7.12 -12.51 4.97
N GLU A 43 6.78 -12.99 3.78
CA GLU A 43 7.39 -14.12 3.11
C GLU A 43 7.61 -13.72 1.63
N PRO A 44 8.45 -12.71 1.36
CA PRO A 44 8.50 -12.09 0.04
C PRO A 44 9.03 -13.09 -0.98
N THR A 45 8.31 -13.24 -2.09
CA THR A 45 8.68 -14.17 -3.18
C THR A 45 9.48 -13.49 -4.30
N ASN A 46 9.50 -12.16 -4.30
CA ASN A 46 10.28 -11.31 -5.20
C ASN A 46 10.63 -10.02 -4.46
N THR A 47 11.88 -9.54 -4.53
CA THR A 47 12.36 -8.35 -3.80
C THR A 47 12.88 -7.24 -4.71
N GLY A 48 12.77 -7.40 -6.04
CA GLY A 48 13.26 -6.40 -6.98
C GLY A 48 12.35 -5.16 -7.05
N GLY A 49 12.86 -3.98 -6.68
CA GLY A 49 12.22 -2.70 -6.99
C GLY A 49 11.03 -2.28 -6.11
N THR A 50 10.80 -2.94 -4.97
CA THR A 50 9.78 -2.55 -3.97
C THR A 50 10.40 -2.48 -2.58
N GLU A 51 10.07 -1.45 -1.80
CA GLU A 51 10.46 -1.34 -0.40
C GLU A 51 9.52 -2.16 0.50
N TYR A 52 10.03 -2.72 1.60
CA TYR A 52 9.23 -3.51 2.55
C TYR A 52 9.25 -2.86 3.93
N ALA A 53 8.07 -2.70 4.52
CA ALA A 53 7.89 -2.14 5.86
C ALA A 53 7.08 -3.09 6.74
N TYR A 54 7.67 -3.62 7.81
CA TYR A 54 6.93 -4.44 8.77
C TYR A 54 6.05 -3.54 9.63
N ALA A 55 4.74 -3.61 9.44
CA ALA A 55 3.79 -2.78 10.18
C ALA A 55 2.36 -3.29 10.14
N ASP A 56 1.62 -2.94 11.19
CA ASP A 56 0.16 -3.04 11.25
C ASP A 56 -0.45 -1.90 10.41
N GLY A 57 -1.41 -2.24 9.54
CA GLY A 57 -2.11 -1.26 8.70
C GLY A 57 -2.86 -0.18 9.48
N THR A 58 -3.20 -0.44 10.75
CA THR A 58 -3.81 0.53 11.67
C THR A 58 -2.78 1.46 12.35
N ARG A 59 -1.48 1.19 12.16
CA ARG A 59 -0.38 1.99 12.73
C ARG A 59 0.83 1.98 11.79
N LEU A 60 0.72 2.74 10.72
CA LEU A 60 1.72 2.82 9.66
C LEU A 60 2.93 3.68 10.06
N PRO A 61 4.17 3.27 9.76
CA PRO A 61 5.40 3.97 10.15
C PRO A 61 5.73 5.16 9.23
N PHE A 62 4.70 5.81 8.67
CA PHE A 62 4.85 6.94 7.77
C PHE A 62 4.32 8.22 8.41
N LYS A 63 4.91 9.36 8.06
CA LYS A 63 4.39 10.67 8.48
C LYS A 63 3.07 10.95 7.75
N SER A 64 2.28 11.86 8.30
CA SER A 64 1.03 12.27 7.66
C SER A 64 1.30 12.91 6.30
N ASN A 65 0.40 12.72 5.33
CA ASN A 65 0.49 13.31 3.98
C ASN A 65 1.82 12.98 3.24
N THR A 66 2.25 11.72 3.27
CA THR A 66 3.50 11.29 2.61
C THR A 66 3.32 10.30 1.47
N LEU A 67 2.13 9.71 1.33
CA LEU A 67 1.82 8.76 0.28
C LEU A 67 0.85 9.37 -0.72
N ASP A 68 1.04 9.08 -2.00
CA ASP A 68 0.18 9.55 -3.08
C ASP A 68 -0.93 8.55 -3.37
N TYR A 69 -0.66 7.24 -3.20
CA TYR A 69 -1.65 6.18 -3.35
C TYR A 69 -1.54 5.16 -2.21
N VAL A 70 -2.70 4.64 -1.78
CA VAL A 70 -2.79 3.47 -0.91
C VAL A 70 -3.68 2.43 -1.56
N TYR A 71 -3.14 1.23 -1.72
CA TYR A 71 -3.79 0.03 -2.20
C TYR A 71 -3.97 -0.94 -1.03
N CYS A 72 -5.15 -1.54 -0.92
CA CYS A 72 -5.48 -2.46 0.16
C CYS A 72 -6.44 -3.52 -0.36
N ASN A 73 -5.92 -4.68 -0.75
CA ASN A 73 -6.71 -5.77 -1.33
C ASN A 73 -6.80 -6.97 -0.40
N HIS A 74 -8.00 -7.51 -0.22
CA HIS A 74 -8.29 -8.67 0.66
C HIS A 74 -7.89 -8.56 2.14
N VAL A 75 -7.46 -7.38 2.62
CA VAL A 75 -7.10 -7.15 4.03
C VAL A 75 -8.29 -6.76 4.90
N LEU A 76 -9.24 -6.00 4.35
CA LEU A 76 -10.38 -5.48 5.10
C LEU A 76 -11.25 -6.57 5.75
N GLU A 77 -11.25 -7.78 5.18
CA GLU A 77 -12.02 -8.92 5.68
C GLU A 77 -11.47 -9.49 6.99
N HIS A 78 -10.18 -9.26 7.26
CA HIS A 78 -9.47 -9.78 8.43
C HIS A 78 -9.28 -8.73 9.53
N ILE A 79 -9.65 -7.47 9.27
CA ILE A 79 -9.50 -6.37 10.23
C ILE A 79 -10.82 -6.13 10.96
N GLU A 80 -10.82 -6.43 12.26
CA GLU A 80 -11.95 -6.10 13.15
C GLU A 80 -12.19 -4.58 13.24
N GLN A 81 -11.10 -3.79 13.23
CA GLN A 81 -11.13 -2.34 13.38
C GLN A 81 -10.98 -1.60 12.04
N LYS A 82 -11.91 -1.83 11.09
CA LYS A 82 -11.90 -1.21 9.76
C LYS A 82 -11.78 0.32 9.83
N SER A 83 -12.42 0.94 10.82
CA SER A 83 -12.36 2.39 11.06
C SER A 83 -10.94 2.86 11.41
N ALA A 84 -10.17 2.08 12.16
CA ALA A 84 -8.79 2.39 12.50
C ALA A 84 -7.89 2.34 11.26
N LEU A 85 -8.06 1.32 10.41
CA LEU A 85 -7.34 1.21 9.14
C LEU A 85 -7.65 2.40 8.22
N VAL A 86 -8.92 2.74 8.04
CA VAL A 86 -9.33 3.87 7.18
C VAL A 86 -8.79 5.18 7.73
N LYS A 87 -8.85 5.39 9.05
CA LYS A 87 -8.30 6.59 9.69
C LYS A 87 -6.80 6.69 9.49
N GLU A 88 -6.08 5.58 9.66
CA GLU A 88 -4.63 5.56 9.50
C GLU A 88 -4.20 5.76 8.05
N THR A 89 -4.88 5.10 7.11
CA THR A 89 -4.72 5.30 5.67
C THR A 89 -4.95 6.76 5.29
N SER A 90 -6.02 7.36 5.82
CA SER A 90 -6.35 8.78 5.57
C SER A 90 -5.28 9.72 6.15
N ARG A 91 -4.64 9.35 7.27
CA ARG A 91 -3.57 10.15 7.88
C ARG A 91 -2.35 10.23 6.97
N VAL A 92 -1.94 9.11 6.37
CA VAL A 92 -0.70 9.00 5.59
C VAL A 92 -0.83 9.51 4.14
N LEU A 93 -2.05 9.57 3.60
CA LEU A 93 -2.32 10.06 2.25
C LEU A 93 -2.20 11.59 2.12
N ARG A 94 -1.52 12.07 1.07
CA ARG A 94 -1.30 13.50 0.79
C ARG A 94 -2.49 14.18 0.11
N MET A 95 -3.06 13.54 -0.90
CA MET A 95 -4.36 13.83 -1.52
C MET A 95 -4.55 12.88 -2.72
N HIS A 96 -5.74 12.29 -2.80
CA HIS A 96 -6.29 11.40 -3.85
C HIS A 96 -6.05 9.88 -3.69
N HIS A 97 -7.12 9.16 -4.07
CA HIS A 97 -7.33 7.72 -4.32
C HIS A 97 -6.86 6.70 -3.27
N ILE A 98 -7.82 6.27 -2.45
CA ILE A 98 -7.80 4.94 -1.81
C ILE A 98 -8.40 3.95 -2.83
N LEU A 99 -7.66 2.90 -3.15
CA LEU A 99 -8.14 1.79 -3.95
C LEU A 99 -8.33 0.57 -3.04
N PHE A 100 -9.59 0.21 -2.81
CA PHE A 100 -10.00 -1.06 -2.20
C PHE A 100 -10.24 -2.08 -3.32
#